data_AF-Q4WT31-F1
#
_entry.id   AF-Q4WT31-F1
#
_cell.length_a   1.000
_cell.length_b   1.000
_cell.length_c   1.000
_cell.angle_alpha   90.00
_cell.angle_beta   90.00
_cell.angle_gamma   90.00
#
_symmetry.space_group_name_H-M   'P 1'
#
loop_
_entity.id
_entity.type
_entity.pdbx_description
1 polymer ?
#
loop_
_entity_poly.entity_id
_entity_poly.type
_entity_poly.pdbx_seq_one_letter_code
_entity_poly.pdbx_strand_id
1 'polypeptide(L)'
;MPPTNTPTSDSSSSGGAPPGAVNITSLSVPQLRALQTRLTSELEHLTTSHQKLRAAQSRFRDCVRSINDGVVGSEKKGTAGKDDILVPLTSSLYVRGKLADREKVLVDVGTGFYVEKVS
;
A
#
# COMPACT_ATOMS: atom_id res chain seq x y z
N MET A 1 2.52 -60.04 40.35
CA MET A 1 1.44 -60.15 39.33
C MET A 1 0.48 -58.98 39.50
N PRO A 2 -0.01 -58.38 38.40
CA PRO A 2 -0.98 -57.27 38.39
C PRO A 2 -2.42 -57.80 38.62
N PRO A 3 -3.44 -56.92 38.65
CA PRO A 3 -4.09 -56.60 37.37
C PRO A 3 -4.25 -55.09 37.10
N THR A 4 -4.11 -54.78 35.82
CA THR A 4 -4.55 -53.58 35.09
C THR A 4 -6.07 -53.45 35.10
N ASN A 5 -6.60 -52.22 35.20
CA ASN A 5 -7.81 -51.80 34.48
C ASN A 5 -7.99 -50.27 34.58
N THR A 6 -7.54 -49.56 33.55
CA THR A 6 -8.32 -48.48 32.89
C THR A 6 -9.26 -49.17 31.89
N PRO A 7 -10.50 -48.68 31.62
CA PRO A 7 -10.82 -47.32 31.16
C PRO A 7 -12.03 -46.70 31.90
N THR A 8 -12.33 -45.40 31.85
CA THR A 8 -13.24 -44.83 30.83
C THR A 8 -13.32 -43.31 31.06
N SER A 9 -12.97 -42.57 29.99
CA SER A 9 -13.55 -41.31 29.51
C SER A 9 -14.29 -40.40 30.51
N ASP A 10 -13.65 -39.28 30.89
CA ASP A 10 -14.36 -38.01 31.05
C ASP A 10 -13.65 -36.93 30.22
N SER A 11 -14.22 -36.74 29.04
CA SER A 11 -13.95 -35.66 28.11
C SER A 11 -14.34 -34.31 28.74
N SER A 12 -13.39 -33.63 29.37
CA SER A 12 -13.49 -32.19 29.60
C SER A 12 -12.91 -31.45 28.40
N SER A 13 -13.82 -31.17 27.46
CA SER A 13 -13.75 -30.21 26.37
C SER A 13 -12.43 -29.44 26.22
N SER A 14 -11.54 -29.96 25.38
CA SER A 14 -10.49 -29.18 24.72
C SER A 14 -11.14 -28.18 23.75
N GLY A 15 -11.60 -27.05 24.28
CA GLY A 15 -11.93 -25.86 23.50
C GLY A 15 -10.65 -25.24 23.01
N GLY A 16 -10.21 -25.65 21.81
CA GLY A 16 -9.04 -25.09 21.13
C GLY A 16 -9.22 -23.59 20.91
N ALA A 17 -8.60 -22.78 21.78
CA ALA A 17 -8.36 -21.38 21.47
C ALA A 17 -7.28 -21.32 20.37
N PRO A 18 -7.47 -20.50 19.32
CA PRO A 18 -6.46 -20.34 18.29
C PRO A 18 -5.14 -19.83 18.91
N PRO A 19 -3.97 -20.30 18.43
CA PRO A 19 -2.66 -19.85 18.91
C PRO A 19 -2.51 -18.35 18.60
N GLY A 20 -2.84 -17.50 19.57
CA GLY A 20 -2.89 -16.05 19.42
C GLY A 20 -3.88 -15.36 20.38
N ALA A 21 -4.83 -16.10 20.96
CA ALA A 21 -5.74 -15.56 21.97
C ALA A 21 -5.04 -15.47 23.33
N VAL A 22 -4.45 -14.31 23.62
CA VAL A 22 -3.90 -14.02 24.96
C VAL A 22 -5.06 -13.79 25.93
N ASN A 23 -5.17 -14.61 26.98
CA ASN A 23 -6.19 -14.45 28.01
C ASN A 23 -5.89 -13.21 28.86
N ILE A 24 -6.61 -12.12 28.60
CA ILE A 24 -6.39 -10.79 29.20
C ILE A 24 -6.65 -10.82 30.72
N THR A 25 -7.56 -11.68 31.18
CA THR A 25 -7.92 -11.84 32.60
C THR A 25 -6.87 -12.59 33.44
N SER A 26 -5.91 -13.27 32.81
CA SER A 26 -4.84 -14.02 33.49
C SER A 26 -3.47 -13.32 33.46
N LEU A 27 -3.39 -12.10 32.94
CA LEU A 27 -2.14 -11.34 32.86
C LEU A 27 -1.95 -10.43 34.07
N SER A 28 -0.71 -10.33 34.57
CA SER A 28 -0.35 -9.37 35.62
C SER A 28 -0.32 -7.92 35.09
N VAL A 29 -0.58 -6.93 35.94
CA VAL A 29 -0.60 -5.50 35.57
C VAL A 29 0.64 -5.04 34.76
N PRO A 30 1.88 -5.49 35.04
CA PRO A 30 3.05 -5.17 34.23
C PRO A 30 2.99 -5.74 32.80
N GLN A 31 2.44 -6.94 32.62
CA GLN A 31 2.31 -7.59 31.31
C GLN A 31 1.24 -6.92 30.44
N LEU A 32 0.15 -6.42 31.04
CA LEU A 32 -0.85 -5.62 30.31
C LEU A 32 -0.24 -4.33 29.77
N ARG A 33 0.61 -3.64 30.56
CA ARG A 33 1.30 -2.42 30.08
C ARG A 33 2.24 -2.70 28.92
N ALA A 34 3.01 -3.79 28.97
CA ALA A 34 3.87 -4.19 27.86
C ALA A 34 3.06 -4.49 26.59
N LEU A 35 1.91 -5.16 26.73
CA LEU A 35 1.01 -5.47 25.61
C LEU A 35 0.35 -4.22 25.02
N GLN A 36 -0.05 -3.26 25.87
CA GLN A 36 -0.56 -1.95 25.45
C GLN A 36 0.47 -1.20 24.57
N THR A 37 1.73 -1.14 25.01
CA THR A 37 2.80 -0.47 24.25
C THR A 37 3.02 -1.13 22.90
N ARG A 38 3.01 -2.47 22.84
CA ARG A 38 3.13 -3.23 21.59
C ARG A 38 1.98 -2.92 20.63
N LEU A 39 0.73 -2.97 21.11
CA LEU A 39 -0.44 -2.67 20.27
C LEU A 39 -0.42 -1.23 19.75
N THR A 40 0.04 -0.28 20.58
CA THR A 40 0.16 1.12 20.17
C THR A 40 1.19 1.27 19.04
N SER A 41 2.34 0.61 19.17
CA SER A 41 3.39 0.60 18.13
C SER A 41 2.92 -0.07 16.83
N GLU A 42 2.24 -1.22 16.92
CA GLU A 42 1.67 -1.89 15.76
C GLU A 42 0.62 -1.02 15.06
N LEU A 43 -0.22 -0.30 15.82
CA LEU A 43 -1.21 0.62 15.28
C LEU A 43 -0.57 1.83 14.60
N GLU A 44 0.47 2.42 15.18
CA GLU A 44 1.22 3.52 14.58
C GLU A 44 1.91 3.08 13.27
N HIS A 45 2.53 1.91 13.28
CA HIS A 45 3.17 1.33 12.11
C HIS A 45 2.16 1.04 10.98
N LEU A 46 0.99 0.49 11.32
CA LEU A 46 -0.09 0.25 10.37
C LEU A 46 -0.65 1.56 9.80
N THR A 47 -0.87 2.55 10.67
CA THR A 47 -1.38 3.87 10.27
C THR A 47 -0.42 4.56 9.30
N THR A 48 0.87 4.53 9.61
CA THR A 48 1.93 5.09 8.75
C THR A 48 2.00 4.37 7.40
N SER A 49 1.92 3.03 7.40
CA SER A 49 1.93 2.22 6.18
C SER A 49 0.71 2.51 5.30
N HIS A 50 -0.46 2.65 5.92
CA HIS A 50 -1.69 3.02 5.22
C HIS A 50 -1.62 4.44 4.61
N GLN A 51 -1.07 5.41 5.34
CA GLN A 51 -0.86 6.76 4.81
C GLN A 51 0.08 6.76 3.60
N LYS A 52 1.20 6.02 3.67
CA LYS A 52 2.13 5.87 2.53
C LYS A 52 1.44 5.28 1.30
N LEU A 53 0.65 4.22 1.48
CA LEU A 53 -0.09 3.60 0.38
C LEU A 53 -1.12 4.56 -0.23
N ARG A 54 -1.86 5.29 0.61
CA ARG A 54 -2.85 6.28 0.16
C ARG A 54 -2.20 7.43 -0.59
N ALA A 55 -1.03 7.89 -0.15
CA ALA A 55 -0.25 8.89 -0.85
C ALA A 55 0.22 8.38 -2.23
N ALA A 56 0.70 7.13 -2.31
CA ALA A 56 1.05 6.50 -3.59
C ALA A 56 -0.17 6.40 -4.53
N GLN A 57 -1.31 5.95 -4.02
CA GLN A 57 -2.56 5.88 -4.79
C GLN A 57 -2.96 7.25 -5.35
N SER A 58 -2.86 8.32 -4.55
CA SER A 58 -3.15 9.68 -5.03
C SER A 58 -2.20 10.06 -6.16
N ARG A 59 -0.90 9.84 -5.99
CA ARG A 59 0.10 10.14 -7.02
C ARG A 59 -0.17 9.39 -8.31
N PHE A 60 -0.53 8.10 -8.25
CA PHE A 60 -0.89 7.33 -9.44
C PHE A 60 -2.10 7.92 -10.17
N ARG A 61 -3.15 8.30 -9.44
CA ARG A 61 -4.32 8.96 -10.03
C ARG A 61 -3.95 10.31 -10.66
N ASP A 62 -3.08 11.08 -10.00
CA ASP A 62 -2.61 12.38 -10.48
C ASP A 62 -1.74 12.21 -11.74
N CYS A 63 -0.91 11.16 -11.83
CA CYS A 63 -0.16 10.81 -13.03
C CYS A 63 -1.10 10.47 -14.20
N VAL A 64 -2.10 9.61 -13.98
CA VAL A 64 -3.10 9.25 -15.00
C VAL A 64 -3.83 10.51 -15.50
N ARG A 65 -4.25 11.39 -14.59
CA ARG A 65 -4.88 12.65 -14.95
C ARG A 65 -3.94 13.55 -15.76
N SER A 66 -2.67 13.62 -15.39
CA SER A 66 -1.67 14.45 -16.08
C SER A 66 -1.40 13.95 -17.50
N ILE A 67 -1.38 12.63 -17.71
CA ILE A 67 -1.27 12.03 -19.04
C ILE A 67 -2.51 12.40 -19.88
N ASN A 68 -3.71 12.22 -19.36
CA ASN A 68 -4.94 12.54 -20.09
C ASN A 68 -5.07 14.05 -20.42
N ASP A 69 -4.79 14.92 -19.45
CA ASP A 69 -4.95 16.37 -19.63
C ASP A 69 -3.80 17.00 -20.44
N GLY A 70 -2.58 16.45 -20.32
CA GLY A 70 -1.34 17.05 -20.81
C GLY A 70 -0.73 16.37 -22.05
N VAL A 71 -0.77 15.04 -22.13
CA VAL A 71 -0.17 14.26 -23.23
C VAL A 71 -1.20 13.98 -24.31
N VAL A 72 -2.32 13.34 -23.96
CA VAL A 72 -3.44 13.09 -24.91
C VAL A 72 -4.09 14.40 -25.33
N GLY A 73 -4.12 15.37 -24.40
CA GLY A 73 -4.72 16.68 -24.61
C GLY A 73 -6.22 16.63 -24.35
N SER A 74 -6.74 17.71 -23.79
CA SER A 74 -8.15 17.84 -23.44
C SER A 74 -8.72 19.09 -24.09
N GLU A 75 -9.84 18.95 -24.81
CA GLU A 75 -10.54 20.09 -25.39
C GLU A 75 -10.93 21.12 -24.32
N LYS A 76 -11.27 20.64 -23.12
CA LYS A 76 -11.66 21.49 -21.98
C LYS A 76 -10.53 22.39 -21.47
N LYS A 77 -9.26 22.05 -21.74
CA LYS A 77 -8.09 22.82 -21.31
C LYS A 77 -7.37 23.53 -22.45
N GLY A 78 -7.90 23.45 -23.68
CA GLY A 78 -7.28 24.07 -24.85
C GLY A 78 -5.88 23.52 -25.18
N THR A 79 -5.58 22.31 -24.70
CA THR A 79 -4.35 21.54 -24.98
C THR A 79 -4.55 20.52 -26.10
N ALA A 80 -5.78 20.32 -26.56
CA ALA A 80 -6.10 19.48 -27.71
C ALA A 80 -5.32 19.97 -28.96
N GLY A 81 -4.49 19.08 -29.51
CA GLY A 81 -3.72 19.35 -30.73
C GLY A 81 -2.51 20.29 -30.59
N LYS A 82 -2.10 20.67 -29.36
CA LYS A 82 -0.90 21.53 -29.15
C LYS A 82 0.34 20.71 -28.83
N ASP A 83 1.29 20.64 -29.76
CA ASP A 83 2.55 19.88 -29.62
C ASP A 83 3.51 20.52 -28.62
N ASP A 84 3.39 21.83 -28.44
CA ASP A 84 4.24 22.60 -27.55
C ASP A 84 3.91 22.31 -26.07
N ILE A 85 4.88 21.76 -25.35
CA ILE A 85 4.83 21.48 -23.91
C ILE A 85 6.00 22.17 -23.19
N LEU A 86 5.83 22.51 -21.93
CA LEU A 86 6.93 22.97 -21.07
C LEU A 86 7.40 21.82 -20.20
N VAL A 87 8.65 21.41 -20.39
CA VAL A 87 9.26 20.34 -19.61
C VAL A 87 10.16 20.94 -18.53
N PRO A 88 9.97 20.58 -17.25
CA PRO A 88 10.86 21.02 -16.18
C PRO A 88 12.22 20.34 -16.31
N LEU A 89 13.30 21.12 -16.38
CA LEU A 89 14.68 20.62 -16.24
C LEU A 89 15.10 20.59 -14.78
N THR A 90 14.65 21.59 -14.01
CA THR A 90 14.86 21.70 -12.57
C THR A 90 13.59 22.26 -11.91
N SER A 91 13.61 22.43 -10.59
CA SER A 91 12.49 23.03 -9.84
C SER A 91 12.17 24.48 -10.24
N SER A 92 13.04 25.17 -10.98
CA SER A 92 12.85 26.57 -11.37
C SER A 92 13.03 26.84 -12.87
N LEU A 93 13.44 25.83 -13.66
CA LEU A 93 13.70 26.00 -15.09
C LEU A 93 12.80 25.09 -15.92
N TYR A 94 12.09 25.70 -16.86
CA TYR A 94 11.24 25.01 -17.83
C TYR A 94 11.71 25.34 -19.24
N VAL A 95 11.78 24.33 -20.10
CA VAL A 95 12.12 24.48 -21.52
C VAL A 95 10.94 24.08 -22.38
N ARG A 96 10.72 24.82 -23.46
CA ARG A 96 9.72 24.47 -24.47
C ARG A 96 10.21 23.26 -25.26
N GLY A 97 9.43 22.19 -25.25
CA GLY A 97 9.61 21.02 -26.09
C GLY A 97 8.39 20.81 -27.00
N LYS A 98 8.54 19.96 -28.01
CA LYS A 98 7.43 19.45 -28.82
C LYS A 98 7.24 17.97 -28.56
N LEU A 99 6.01 17.52 -28.35
CA LEU A 99 5.71 16.10 -28.23
C LEU A 99 5.84 15.42 -29.59
N ALA A 100 6.74 14.46 -29.70
CA ALA A 100 6.96 13.71 -30.93
C ALA A 100 5.86 12.66 -31.17
N ASP A 101 5.38 12.01 -30.11
CA ASP A 101 4.36 10.97 -30.17
C ASP A 101 3.49 11.04 -28.90
N ARG A 102 2.16 11.15 -29.06
CA ARG A 102 1.20 11.29 -27.94
C ARG A 102 0.61 9.98 -27.48
N GLU A 103 0.63 8.99 -28.35
CA GLU A 103 0.02 7.69 -28.08
C GLU A 103 0.94 6.82 -27.22
N LYS A 104 2.24 7.13 -27.14
CA LYS A 104 3.20 6.32 -26.40
C LYS A 104 3.57 6.98 -25.09
N VAL A 105 3.43 6.22 -24.01
CA VAL A 105 3.86 6.61 -22.66
C VAL A 105 4.82 5.58 -22.10
N LEU A 106 5.85 6.04 -21.39
CA LEU A 106 6.73 5.15 -20.64
C LEU A 106 6.13 4.91 -19.25
N VAL A 107 6.02 3.64 -18.88
CA VAL A 107 5.54 3.20 -17.57
C VAL A 107 6.71 2.55 -16.82
N ASP A 108 7.06 3.10 -15.67
CA ASP A 108 8.02 2.50 -14.74
C ASP A 108 7.39 1.26 -14.08
N VAL A 109 8.03 0.10 -14.26
CA VAL A 109 7.59 -1.17 -13.65
C VAL A 109 8.41 -1.56 -12.42
N GLY A 110 9.38 -0.73 -12.02
CA GLY A 110 10.31 -0.98 -10.94
C GLY A 110 11.67 -1.51 -11.41
N THR A 111 12.60 -1.64 -10.46
CA THR A 111 13.98 -2.15 -10.65
C THR A 111 14.79 -1.47 -11.76
N GLY A 112 14.40 -0.27 -12.19
CA GLY A 112 15.05 0.50 -13.24
C GLY A 112 14.59 0.17 -14.66
N PHE A 113 13.49 -0.58 -14.81
CA PHE A 113 12.92 -0.94 -16.10
C PHE A 113 11.71 -0.08 -16.45
N TYR A 114 11.62 0.30 -17.72
CA TYR A 114 10.51 1.06 -18.27
C TYR A 114 9.91 0.30 -19.45
N VAL A 115 8.58 0.25 -19.51
CA VAL A 115 7.84 -0.35 -20.62
C VAL A 115 7.14 0.76 -21.38
N GLU A 116 7.31 0.77 -22.70
CA GLU A 116 6.51 1.62 -23.58
C GLU A 116 5.12 1.02 -23.74
N LYS A 117 4.09 1.81 -23.42
CA LYS A 117 2.69 1.41 -23.56
C LYS A 117 1.95 2.43 -24.40
N VAL A 118 1.00 1.95 -25.18
CA VAL A 118 0.01 2.80 -25.85
C VAL A 118 -1.00 3.31 -24.81
N SER A 119 -1.16 4.63 -24.75
CA SER A 119 -2.02 5.38 -23.83
C SER A 119 -3.49 5.25 -24.16
#